data_AF-A0A1V9ZWP1-F1
#
_entry.id   AF-A0A1V9ZWP1-F1
#
_cell.length_a   1.000
_cell.length_b   1.000
_cell.length_c   1.000
_cell.angle_alpha   90.00
_cell.angle_beta   90.00
_cell.angle_gamma   90.00
#
_symmetry.space_group_name_H-M   'P 1'
#
loop_
_entity.id
_entity.type
_entity.pdbx_description
1 polymer ?
#
loop_
_entity_poly.entity_id
_entity_poly.type
_entity_poly.pdbx_seq_one_letter_code
_entity_poly.pdbx_strand_id
1 'polypeptide(L)'
;MTEVFRPSNRGSVMRESEMEITRPSVRDTTMDNNLYSFQHQHTSDSGMDSQRSYRPTEMVIPVQPLTQPEKSSSYKGRFRVWPGILLLIVIVLGSTALITVQARRARQQAQQRYSDYQLAALGKRSIDGNNGQLDVADDGQINNPVTYTTQTCAQLDYQSKNGLLYYIGPDGKENPISIKGTNWFGMETGNAVPFGLWTNDVNGTTAYEVADFLSRNKFNAVRLPVCITSILNNTAPRTGLVNVAMNRALDITNYMTTLKSIIKALAYRNIGVLISMHTLTAMESGGNWYDEKLGISKDDFLKSVGILTKNLCSATYWNVMGLDLKNEPHTTTWSDFADGSAIIAAKMHDGCPNWLAFVEGVNSVHKINIGGKVFSYYDWWGGGLQGVKTKPVNLAKANKLVYAPHYYDSAVSPQAYLLDDDGNELDDATLLARVQATSYDMFGYINENKSAAVVLGEFAGLYTADKFPKFTIRRTTDFLIQTMLTESYAGGFMWSLNPESAYQYNPNPGTYHEGLLELDWL
;
A
#
# COMPACT_ATOMS: atom_id res chain seq x y z
N MET A 1 -4.38 -32.07 -1.81
CA MET A 1 -3.02 -31.53 -1.90
C MET A 1 -3.12 -30.20 -2.61
N THR A 2 -3.33 -29.14 -1.82
CA THR A 2 -3.57 -27.77 -2.27
C THR A 2 -2.25 -27.01 -2.21
N GLU A 3 -1.46 -27.07 -3.29
CA GLU A 3 -0.50 -26.01 -3.62
C GLU A 3 -1.31 -24.85 -4.23
N VAL A 4 -1.83 -23.97 -3.38
CA VAL A 4 -2.35 -22.67 -3.85
C VAL A 4 -1.13 -21.77 -3.97
N PHE A 5 -0.51 -21.73 -5.16
CA PHE A 5 0.26 -20.62 -5.74
C PHE A 5 0.99 -21.13 -6.98
N ARG A 6 0.35 -21.07 -8.16
CA ARG A 6 1.07 -21.09 -9.45
C ARG A 6 0.45 -20.09 -10.41
N PRO A 7 1.22 -19.11 -10.93
CA PRO A 7 0.93 -18.53 -12.22
C PRO A 7 1.19 -19.62 -13.27
N SER A 8 0.16 -19.99 -14.04
CA SER A 8 0.31 -20.96 -15.13
C SER A 8 1.16 -20.36 -16.26
N ASN A 9 2.42 -20.77 -16.37
CA ASN A 9 3.16 -20.71 -17.64
C ASN A 9 2.90 -22.02 -18.40
N ARG A 10 1.95 -22.00 -19.33
CA ARG A 10 1.92 -22.97 -20.44
C ARG A 10 1.96 -22.19 -21.76
N GLY A 11 3.15 -22.17 -22.36
CA GLY A 11 3.32 -21.80 -23.75
C GLY A 11 2.62 -22.81 -24.65
N SER A 12 1.65 -22.34 -25.43
CA SER A 12 1.25 -22.98 -26.67
C SER A 12 2.14 -22.46 -27.79
N VAL A 13 2.92 -23.37 -28.37
CA VAL A 13 3.69 -23.14 -29.60
C VAL A 13 2.71 -22.82 -30.73
N MET A 14 2.68 -21.57 -31.18
CA MET A 14 2.08 -21.17 -32.45
C MET A 14 3.20 -20.93 -33.46
N ARG A 15 3.11 -21.67 -34.57
CA ARG A 15 4.02 -21.65 -35.71
C ARG A 15 4.22 -20.24 -36.25
N GLU A 16 5.47 -19.96 -36.62
CA GLU A 16 5.85 -18.89 -37.55
C GLU A 16 5.05 -19.01 -38.85
N SER A 17 4.45 -17.90 -39.24
CA SER A 17 4.12 -17.62 -40.62
C SER A 17 4.55 -16.19 -40.92
N GLU A 18 5.42 -16.10 -41.91
CA GLU A 18 6.10 -14.91 -42.42
C GLU A 18 5.09 -13.83 -42.84
N MET A 19 5.38 -12.58 -42.46
CA MET A 19 4.87 -11.42 -43.19
C MET A 19 5.97 -10.38 -43.28
N GLU A 20 6.67 -10.46 -44.40
CA GLU A 20 7.69 -9.57 -44.92
C GLU A 20 7.11 -8.17 -45.16
N ILE A 21 7.68 -7.14 -44.53
CA ILE A 21 7.47 -5.74 -44.93
C ILE A 21 8.83 -5.10 -45.22
N THR A 22 8.99 -4.85 -46.50
CA THR A 22 10.13 -4.31 -47.24
C THR A 22 10.46 -2.88 -46.82
N ARG A 23 11.75 -2.60 -46.58
CA ARG A 23 12.32 -1.24 -46.48
C ARG A 23 12.83 -0.79 -47.86
N PRO A 24 12.53 0.43 -48.32
CA PRO A 24 13.32 1.06 -49.37
C PRO A 24 14.34 2.06 -48.80
N SER A 25 15.50 2.08 -49.44
CA SER A 25 16.67 2.88 -49.13
C SER A 25 16.75 4.17 -49.96
N VAL A 26 17.31 5.23 -49.35
CA VAL A 26 18.19 6.30 -49.90
C VAL A 26 17.63 7.25 -50.98
N ARG A 27 17.63 8.56 -50.69
CA ARG A 27 18.40 9.58 -51.45
C ARG A 27 18.53 10.93 -50.74
N ASP A 28 19.74 11.48 -50.88
CA ASP A 28 20.19 12.83 -50.55
C ASP A 28 19.29 13.96 -51.06
N THR A 29 19.23 15.05 -50.30
CA THR A 29 19.36 16.40 -50.85
C THR A 29 19.70 17.41 -49.75
N THR A 30 20.79 18.12 -50.00
CA THR A 30 21.31 19.31 -49.31
C THR A 30 20.32 20.47 -49.33
N MET A 31 20.20 21.23 -48.22
CA MET A 31 20.10 22.69 -48.27
C MET A 31 20.38 23.36 -46.91
N ASP A 32 21.02 24.51 -47.03
CA ASP A 32 21.63 25.38 -46.04
C ASP A 32 20.70 25.85 -44.90
N ASN A 33 21.28 26.11 -43.73
CA ASN A 33 20.77 27.12 -42.82
C ASN A 33 21.90 27.85 -42.08
N ASN A 34 21.99 29.13 -42.38
CA ASN A 34 22.86 30.13 -41.76
C ASN A 34 22.51 30.33 -40.29
N LEU A 35 23.51 30.16 -39.41
CA LEU A 35 23.51 30.58 -38.02
C LEU A 35 24.37 31.84 -37.90
N TYR A 36 23.76 32.97 -37.54
CA TYR A 36 24.47 34.16 -37.05
C TYR A 36 24.23 34.28 -35.55
N SER A 37 25.27 33.96 -34.77
CA SER A 37 25.39 34.32 -33.35
C SER A 37 26.30 35.54 -33.21
N PHE A 38 25.80 36.56 -32.50
CA PHE A 38 26.52 37.74 -32.06
C PHE A 38 27.61 37.36 -31.04
N GLN A 39 28.82 37.93 -31.18
CA GLN A 39 29.84 37.92 -30.14
C GLN A 39 30.55 39.28 -30.07
N HIS A 40 30.65 39.83 -28.86
CA HIS A 40 31.23 41.12 -28.55
C HIS A 40 32.78 41.05 -28.49
N GLN A 41 33.39 42.05 -29.11
CA GLN A 41 34.64 42.77 -28.80
C GLN A 41 35.75 42.08 -27.98
N HIS A 42 36.95 42.05 -28.57
CA HIS A 42 38.15 42.56 -27.90
C HIS A 42 39.07 43.29 -28.89
N THR A 43 39.59 44.41 -28.40
CA THR A 43 40.48 45.38 -29.04
C THR A 43 41.91 44.87 -29.17
N SER A 44 42.58 45.18 -30.28
CA SER A 44 43.84 45.93 -30.38
C SER A 44 44.56 45.53 -31.66
N ASP A 45 44.62 46.42 -32.66
CA ASP A 45 45.81 46.47 -33.49
C ASP A 45 46.07 47.86 -34.03
N SER A 46 47.36 48.09 -34.19
CA SER A 46 48.09 49.30 -34.43
C SER A 46 48.39 49.52 -35.92
N GLY A 47 48.53 50.78 -36.30
CA GLY A 47 49.51 51.19 -37.32
C GLY A 47 48.99 51.45 -38.73
N MET A 48 49.05 52.74 -39.10
CA MET A 48 49.53 53.28 -40.40
C MET A 48 48.78 52.89 -41.67
N ASP A 49 48.53 53.73 -42.68
CA ASP A 49 48.73 55.14 -43.00
C ASP A 49 48.02 55.30 -44.37
N SER A 50 47.97 56.52 -44.90
CA SER A 50 47.62 56.91 -46.29
C SER A 50 46.20 57.42 -46.56
N GLN A 51 46.05 58.70 -46.22
CA GLN A 51 45.70 59.78 -47.15
C GLN A 51 44.60 59.52 -48.20
N ARG A 52 43.42 60.09 -47.92
CA ARG A 52 42.71 60.87 -48.95
C ARG A 52 41.98 62.06 -48.35
N SER A 53 42.50 63.23 -48.66
CA SER A 53 41.98 64.55 -48.34
C SER A 53 40.55 64.71 -48.85
N TYR A 54 39.58 64.79 -47.93
CA TYR A 54 38.25 65.32 -48.21
C TYR A 54 38.14 66.68 -47.52
N ARG A 55 38.06 67.73 -48.34
CA ARG A 55 37.78 69.11 -47.93
C ARG A 55 36.48 69.14 -47.11
N PRO A 56 36.43 69.75 -45.91
CA PRO A 56 35.16 70.13 -45.34
C PRO A 56 34.56 71.23 -46.23
N THR A 57 33.41 70.94 -46.84
CA THR A 57 32.51 71.99 -47.31
C THR A 57 32.03 72.75 -46.08
N GLU A 58 32.73 73.83 -45.74
CA GLU A 58 32.20 74.86 -44.85
C GLU A 58 30.93 75.41 -45.50
N MET A 59 29.77 74.97 -45.01
CA MET A 59 28.54 75.74 -45.17
C MET A 59 28.68 77.00 -44.32
N VAL A 60 29.22 78.06 -44.93
CA VAL A 60 29.11 79.42 -44.41
C VAL A 60 27.65 79.82 -44.54
N ILE A 61 26.87 79.60 -43.48
CA ILE A 61 25.54 80.20 -43.35
C ILE A 61 25.79 81.70 -43.09
N PRO A 62 25.37 82.61 -43.97
CA PRO A 62 25.50 84.03 -43.68
C PRO A 62 24.60 84.34 -42.49
N VAL A 63 25.22 84.67 -41.34
CA VAL A 63 24.50 85.17 -40.17
C VAL A 63 23.97 86.55 -40.56
N GLN A 64 22.69 86.61 -40.94
CA GLN A 64 21.98 87.86 -41.10
C GLN A 64 21.93 88.53 -39.71
N PRO A 65 22.44 89.77 -39.55
CA PRO A 65 22.39 90.42 -38.25
C PRO A 65 20.93 90.64 -37.84
N LEU A 66 20.57 90.12 -36.67
CA LEU A 66 19.23 90.27 -36.07
C LEU A 66 18.90 91.77 -35.97
N THR A 67 17.91 92.22 -36.73
CA THR A 67 17.49 93.64 -36.73
C THR A 67 16.70 94.02 -35.47
N GLN A 68 16.39 93.09 -34.58
CA GLN A 68 15.89 93.33 -33.21
C GLN A 68 16.34 92.21 -32.24
N PRO A 69 16.59 92.51 -30.95
CA PRO A 69 16.94 91.50 -29.96
C PRO A 69 15.77 90.54 -29.73
N GLU A 70 16.00 89.24 -29.89
CA GLU A 70 15.03 88.20 -29.57
C GLU A 70 14.68 88.26 -28.07
N LYS A 71 13.39 88.40 -27.75
CA LYS A 71 12.87 88.33 -26.38
C LYS A 71 12.48 86.90 -26.04
N SER A 72 12.62 86.49 -24.78
CA SER A 72 12.26 85.14 -24.28
C SER A 72 10.83 84.69 -24.62
N SER A 73 9.93 85.63 -24.94
CA SER A 73 8.56 85.36 -25.40
C SER A 73 8.46 84.82 -26.83
N SER A 74 9.52 84.92 -27.64
CA SER A 74 9.56 84.39 -29.01
C SER A 74 9.76 82.88 -29.05
N TYR A 75 10.30 82.30 -27.98
CA TYR A 75 10.31 80.85 -27.74
C TYR A 75 9.03 80.43 -27.03
N LYS A 76 7.90 80.37 -27.76
CA LYS A 76 6.77 79.55 -27.33
C LYS A 76 7.11 78.08 -27.59
N GLY A 77 8.05 77.55 -26.82
CA GLY A 77 8.31 76.12 -26.67
C GLY A 77 7.07 75.44 -26.12
N ARG A 78 6.11 75.14 -27.00
CA ARG A 78 5.21 74.00 -26.97
C ARG A 78 4.79 73.50 -25.56
N PHE A 79 4.06 74.30 -24.79
CA PHE A 79 3.20 73.78 -23.70
C PHE A 79 1.91 73.12 -24.25
N ARG A 80 2.03 72.37 -25.34
CA ARG A 80 0.93 71.59 -25.98
C ARG A 80 1.12 70.08 -25.76
N VAL A 81 1.82 69.71 -24.69
CA VAL A 81 2.12 68.30 -24.35
C VAL A 81 1.10 67.74 -23.35
N TRP A 82 0.39 68.59 -22.61
CA TRP A 82 -0.55 68.19 -21.56
C TRP A 82 -1.67 67.24 -22.02
N PRO A 83 -2.37 67.46 -23.16
CA PRO A 83 -3.39 66.52 -23.62
C PRO A 83 -2.81 65.16 -24.02
N GLY A 84 -1.62 65.16 -24.64
CA GLY A 84 -0.90 63.94 -25.02
C GLY A 84 -0.37 63.18 -23.81
N ILE A 85 0.15 63.88 -22.80
CA ILE A 85 0.62 63.30 -21.53
C ILE A 85 -0.55 62.73 -20.73
N LEU A 86 -1.68 63.43 -20.62
CA LEU A 86 -2.89 62.92 -19.97
C LEU A 86 -3.43 61.67 -20.68
N LEU A 87 -3.50 61.69 -22.02
CA LEU A 87 -3.87 60.51 -22.80
C LEU A 87 -2.91 59.34 -22.57
N LEU A 88 -1.60 59.61 -22.54
CA LEU A 88 -0.59 58.59 -22.29
C LEU A 88 -0.71 58.01 -20.88
N ILE A 89 -0.97 58.84 -19.87
CA ILE A 89 -1.25 58.39 -18.49
C ILE A 89 -2.51 57.52 -18.45
N VAL A 90 -3.60 57.93 -19.10
CA VAL A 90 -4.84 57.14 -19.16
C VAL A 90 -4.62 55.81 -19.87
N ILE A 91 -3.86 55.79 -20.98
CA ILE A 91 -3.52 54.55 -21.70
C ILE A 91 -2.67 53.65 -20.82
N VAL A 92 -1.64 54.17 -20.15
CA VAL A 92 -0.75 53.37 -19.29
C VAL A 92 -1.52 52.83 -18.08
N LEU A 93 -2.30 53.66 -17.39
CA LEU A 93 -3.12 53.22 -16.25
C LEU A 93 -4.20 52.22 -16.68
N GLY A 94 -4.90 52.49 -17.79
CA GLY A 94 -5.91 51.60 -18.36
C GLY A 94 -5.32 50.26 -18.81
N SER A 95 -4.17 50.29 -19.48
CA SER A 95 -3.45 49.08 -19.91
C SER A 95 -2.95 48.28 -18.71
N THR A 96 -2.38 48.94 -17.70
CA THR A 96 -1.92 48.28 -16.47
C THR A 96 -3.09 47.64 -15.72
N ALA A 97 -4.23 48.33 -15.62
CA ALA A 97 -5.44 47.81 -15.00
C ALA A 97 -5.98 46.59 -15.78
N LEU A 98 -6.08 46.69 -17.11
CA LEU A 98 -6.54 45.60 -17.97
C LEU A 98 -5.62 44.38 -17.88
N ILE A 99 -4.30 44.57 -17.98
CA ILE A 99 -3.31 43.49 -17.84
C ILE A 99 -3.45 42.84 -16.46
N THR A 100 -3.58 43.63 -15.39
CA THR A 100 -3.72 43.09 -14.04
C THR A 100 -5.00 42.28 -13.87
N VAL A 101 -6.13 42.77 -14.38
CA VAL A 101 -7.43 42.06 -14.31
C VAL A 101 -7.38 40.78 -15.14
N GLN A 102 -6.86 40.84 -16.36
CA GLN A 102 -6.75 39.66 -17.23
C GLN A 102 -5.76 38.64 -16.68
N ALA A 103 -4.63 39.08 -16.09
CA ALA A 103 -3.68 38.21 -15.42
C ALA A 103 -4.29 37.53 -14.18
N ARG A 104 -5.07 38.24 -13.37
CA ARG A 104 -5.80 37.65 -12.24
C ARG A 104 -6.82 36.61 -12.71
N ARG A 105 -7.60 36.90 -13.75
CA ARG A 105 -8.56 35.96 -14.34
C ARG A 105 -7.86 34.73 -14.91
N ALA A 106 -6.78 34.90 -15.66
CA ALA A 106 -6.00 33.79 -16.22
C ALA A 106 -5.42 32.90 -15.12
N ARG A 107 -4.93 33.50 -14.02
CA ARG A 107 -4.45 32.77 -12.84
C ARG A 107 -5.58 31.97 -12.17
N GLN A 108 -6.75 32.58 -11.94
CA GLN A 108 -7.90 31.89 -11.35
C GLN A 108 -8.37 30.72 -12.24
N GLN A 109 -8.46 30.91 -13.55
CA GLN A 109 -8.81 29.84 -14.48
C GLN A 109 -7.76 28.72 -14.53
N ALA A 110 -6.47 29.06 -14.43
CA ALA A 110 -5.40 28.07 -14.35
C ALA A 110 -5.49 27.24 -13.07
N GLN A 111 -5.78 27.89 -11.92
CA GLN A 111 -6.01 27.21 -10.65
C GLN A 111 -7.22 26.26 -10.71
N GLN A 112 -8.32 26.70 -11.32
CA GLN A 112 -9.51 25.86 -11.50
C GLN A 112 -9.21 24.64 -12.38
N ARG A 113 -8.55 24.81 -13.54
CA ARG A 113 -8.16 23.67 -14.39
C ARG A 113 -7.26 22.69 -13.67
N TYR A 114 -6.35 23.20 -12.83
CA TYR A 114 -5.48 22.36 -12.01
C TYR A 114 -6.28 21.56 -10.99
N SER A 115 -7.22 22.18 -10.26
CA SER A 115 -8.08 21.46 -9.31
C SER A 115 -8.98 20.44 -9.99
N ASP A 116 -9.57 20.79 -11.15
CA ASP A 116 -10.44 19.89 -11.91
C ASP A 116 -9.65 18.67 -12.40
N TYR A 117 -8.41 18.86 -12.85
CA TYR A 117 -7.49 17.76 -13.20
C TYR A 117 -7.18 16.88 -12.00
N GLN A 118 -6.88 17.45 -10.83
CA GLN A 118 -6.57 16.68 -9.62
C GLN A 118 -7.77 15.87 -9.14
N LEU A 119 -8.99 16.43 -9.18
CA LEU A 119 -10.22 15.72 -8.84
C LEU A 119 -10.53 14.59 -9.82
N ALA A 120 -10.32 14.82 -11.13
CA ALA A 120 -10.47 13.78 -12.14
C ALA A 120 -9.44 12.66 -11.97
N ALA A 121 -8.19 13.01 -11.64
CA ALA A 121 -7.13 12.04 -11.37
C ALA A 121 -7.40 11.23 -10.09
N LEU A 122 -7.97 11.85 -9.05
CA LEU A 122 -8.41 11.16 -7.84
C LEU A 122 -9.51 10.13 -8.16
N GLY A 123 -10.51 10.53 -8.95
CA GLY A 123 -11.61 9.65 -9.32
C GLY A 123 -11.20 8.37 -10.05
N LYS A 124 -9.99 8.33 -10.66
CA LYS A 124 -9.44 7.13 -11.30
C LYS A 124 -8.74 6.16 -10.34
N ARG A 125 -8.45 6.56 -9.10
CA ARG A 125 -7.67 5.76 -8.15
C ARG A 125 -8.37 5.51 -6.81
N SER A 126 -9.51 6.16 -6.58
CA SER A 126 -10.22 6.09 -5.31
C SER A 126 -11.13 4.87 -5.25
N ILE A 127 -11.04 4.14 -4.14
CA ILE A 127 -11.61 2.79 -3.92
C ILE A 127 -13.14 2.79 -3.69
N ASP A 128 -13.74 3.94 -3.42
CA ASP A 128 -15.19 4.05 -3.28
C ASP A 128 -15.65 5.46 -3.66
N GLY A 129 -14.94 6.06 -4.62
CA GLY A 129 -15.15 7.43 -5.08
C GLY A 129 -14.67 8.51 -4.10
N ASN A 130 -15.03 9.77 -4.36
CA ASN A 130 -14.55 10.94 -3.61
C ASN A 130 -15.27 11.13 -2.25
N ASN A 131 -15.47 10.05 -1.49
CA ASN A 131 -16.26 10.03 -0.26
C ASN A 131 -15.43 10.33 1.01
N GLY A 132 -14.12 10.60 0.85
CA GLY A 132 -13.20 10.90 1.94
C GLY A 132 -12.86 12.38 2.11
N GLN A 133 -12.14 12.68 3.19
CA GLN A 133 -11.54 14.00 3.37
C GLN A 133 -10.42 14.18 2.35
N LEU A 134 -10.54 15.20 1.51
CA LEU A 134 -9.49 15.55 0.56
C LEU A 134 -8.28 16.10 1.30
N ASP A 135 -7.13 15.50 1.05
CA ASP A 135 -5.85 15.93 1.59
C ASP A 135 -5.02 16.53 0.46
N VAL A 136 -4.68 17.81 0.59
CA VAL A 136 -3.97 18.55 -0.44
C VAL A 136 -2.53 18.73 0.03
N ALA A 137 -1.60 18.05 -0.64
CA ALA A 137 -0.18 18.19 -0.37
C ALA A 137 0.32 19.62 -0.70
N ASP A 138 1.49 19.99 -0.19
CA ASP A 138 2.09 21.33 -0.37
C ASP A 138 2.25 21.75 -1.85
N ASP A 139 2.35 20.77 -2.75
CA ASP A 139 2.46 20.97 -4.20
C ASP A 139 1.11 20.95 -4.95
N GLY A 140 0.00 20.92 -4.21
CA GLY A 140 -1.37 20.97 -4.72
C GLY A 140 -1.98 19.62 -5.11
N GLN A 141 -1.24 18.52 -4.99
CA GLN A 141 -1.75 17.18 -5.34
C GLN A 141 -2.71 16.65 -4.27
N ILE A 142 -3.83 16.10 -4.74
CA ILE A 142 -4.88 15.58 -3.85
C ILE A 142 -4.61 14.10 -3.55
N ASN A 143 -4.59 13.71 -2.28
CA ASN A 143 -4.44 12.31 -1.83
C ASN A 143 -3.21 11.58 -2.40
N ASN A 144 -2.13 12.32 -2.67
CA ASN A 144 -0.88 11.77 -3.19
C ASN A 144 0.30 12.54 -2.57
N PRO A 145 0.56 12.42 -1.26
CA PRO A 145 1.62 13.19 -0.61
C PRO A 145 3.01 12.72 -1.07
N VAL A 146 4.01 13.59 -0.91
CA VAL A 146 5.44 13.26 -1.11
C VAL A 146 6.07 12.66 0.15
N THR A 147 5.43 12.84 1.31
CA THR A 147 5.85 12.30 2.60
C THR A 147 4.61 11.95 3.43
N TYR A 148 4.67 10.84 4.16
CA TYR A 148 3.66 10.52 5.18
C TYR A 148 4.09 11.10 6.53
N THR A 149 3.41 12.15 6.98
CA THR A 149 3.67 12.76 8.30
C THR A 149 2.96 11.95 9.37
N THR A 150 3.71 11.14 10.12
CA THR A 150 3.18 10.25 11.16
C THR A 150 3.53 10.77 12.55
N GLN A 151 2.78 10.32 13.57
CA GLN A 151 3.21 10.49 14.96
C GLN A 151 4.52 9.71 15.18
N THR A 152 5.46 10.27 15.93
CA THR A 152 6.78 9.66 16.19
C THR A 152 7.20 9.78 17.65
N CYS A 153 6.25 9.96 18.56
CA CYS A 153 6.52 10.30 19.95
C CYS A 153 7.15 9.15 20.74
N ALA A 154 6.67 7.91 20.56
CA ALA A 154 7.23 6.72 21.22
C ALA A 154 6.83 5.43 20.49
N GLN A 155 7.59 4.36 20.74
CA GLN A 155 7.13 3.01 20.43
C GLN A 155 6.06 2.59 21.45
N LEU A 156 4.89 2.19 20.97
CA LEU A 156 3.85 1.67 21.85
C LEU A 156 4.22 0.28 22.37
N ASP A 157 3.89 0.00 23.61
CA ASP A 157 4.07 -1.32 24.22
C ASP A 157 2.75 -2.10 24.15
N TYR A 158 2.67 -3.07 23.24
CA TYR A 158 1.46 -3.85 23.01
C TYR A 158 1.42 -5.06 23.95
N GLN A 159 0.28 -5.30 24.60
CA GLN A 159 0.12 -6.35 25.60
C GLN A 159 -1.18 -7.12 25.41
N SER A 160 -1.14 -8.40 25.74
CA SER A 160 -2.25 -9.35 25.76
C SER A 160 -2.52 -9.76 27.21
N LYS A 161 -3.70 -9.43 27.72
CA LYS A 161 -4.09 -9.67 29.13
C LYS A 161 -5.55 -10.08 29.20
N ASN A 162 -5.84 -11.16 29.94
CA ASN A 162 -7.21 -11.59 30.24
C ASN A 162 -8.09 -11.73 28.99
N GLY A 163 -7.54 -12.28 27.89
CA GLY A 163 -8.26 -12.43 26.62
C GLY A 163 -8.37 -11.16 25.77
N LEU A 164 -7.84 -10.02 26.21
CA LEU A 164 -7.95 -8.72 25.55
C LEU A 164 -6.59 -8.17 25.14
N LEU A 165 -6.59 -7.26 24.17
CA LEU A 165 -5.40 -6.53 23.73
C LEU A 165 -5.39 -5.11 24.27
N TYR A 166 -4.20 -4.61 24.57
CA TYR A 166 -3.93 -3.27 25.05
C TYR A 166 -2.69 -2.71 24.35
N TYR A 167 -2.62 -1.39 24.21
CA TYR A 167 -1.33 -0.71 24.10
C TYR A 167 -1.11 0.17 25.34
N ILE A 168 0.14 0.20 25.79
CA ILE A 168 0.59 1.08 26.87
C ILE A 168 1.22 2.31 26.24
N GLY A 169 0.60 3.46 26.50
CA GLY A 169 1.08 4.76 26.01
C GLY A 169 2.33 5.25 26.75
N PRO A 170 2.95 6.35 26.29
CA PRO A 170 4.07 6.98 26.99
C PRO A 170 3.72 7.45 28.42
N ASP A 171 2.44 7.70 28.68
CA ASP A 171 1.91 8.06 30.00
C ASP A 171 1.72 6.85 30.93
N GLY A 172 2.07 5.64 30.47
CA GLY A 172 1.97 4.40 31.23
C GLY A 172 0.54 3.86 31.35
N LYS A 173 -0.45 4.46 30.68
CA LYS A 173 -1.84 3.99 30.76
C LYS A 173 -2.11 2.86 29.79
N GLU A 174 -2.93 1.91 30.24
CA GLU A 174 -3.44 0.83 29.40
C GLU A 174 -4.63 1.34 28.58
N ASN A 175 -4.55 1.18 27.26
CA ASN A 175 -5.61 1.55 26.34
C ASN A 175 -6.09 0.27 25.63
N PRO A 176 -7.34 -0.17 25.85
CA PRO A 176 -7.85 -1.39 25.22
C PRO A 176 -7.99 -1.20 23.71
N ILE A 177 -7.65 -2.25 22.97
CA ILE A 177 -7.84 -2.31 21.52
C ILE A 177 -8.49 -3.63 21.12
N SER A 178 -9.30 -3.58 20.07
CA SER A 178 -9.82 -4.76 19.39
C SER A 178 -9.48 -4.65 17.92
N ILE A 179 -9.17 -5.77 17.27
CA ILE A 179 -8.70 -5.79 15.89
C ILE A 179 -9.88 -5.93 14.94
N LYS A 180 -10.18 -4.87 14.18
CA LYS A 180 -10.93 -4.96 12.93
C LYS A 180 -9.92 -4.84 11.80
N GLY A 181 -9.36 -5.98 11.38
CA GLY A 181 -8.25 -6.04 10.46
C GLY A 181 -8.59 -6.66 9.11
N THR A 182 -7.69 -6.45 8.15
CA THR A 182 -7.67 -7.15 6.86
C THR A 182 -6.25 -7.60 6.52
N ASN A 183 -6.11 -8.61 5.66
CA ASN A 183 -4.84 -9.03 5.09
C ASN A 183 -4.58 -8.28 3.79
N TRP A 184 -3.38 -7.68 3.62
CA TRP A 184 -2.96 -7.08 2.36
C TRP A 184 -1.71 -7.79 1.83
N PHE A 185 -1.94 -8.80 1.00
CA PHE A 185 -0.88 -9.70 0.54
C PHE A 185 -0.21 -9.21 -0.75
N GLY A 186 0.93 -9.82 -1.07
CA GLY A 186 1.74 -9.60 -2.26
C GLY A 186 3.24 -9.51 -1.98
N MET A 187 3.64 -9.02 -0.80
CA MET A 187 5.06 -8.86 -0.43
C MET A 187 5.78 -10.19 -0.19
N GLU A 188 5.03 -11.22 0.15
CA GLU A 188 5.48 -12.60 0.32
C GLU A 188 5.71 -13.33 -1.02
N THR A 189 5.21 -12.77 -2.12
CA THR A 189 5.36 -13.32 -3.47
C THR A 189 6.62 -12.80 -4.18
N GLY A 190 6.87 -13.29 -5.39
CA GLY A 190 7.93 -12.78 -6.27
C GLY A 190 7.78 -11.30 -6.69
N ASN A 191 6.65 -10.65 -6.42
CA ASN A 191 6.48 -9.22 -6.66
C ASN A 191 7.16 -8.36 -5.59
N ALA A 192 7.37 -8.89 -4.38
CA ALA A 192 8.04 -8.22 -3.26
C ALA A 192 7.43 -6.85 -2.85
N VAL A 193 6.15 -6.64 -3.14
CA VAL A 193 5.34 -5.45 -2.80
C VAL A 193 3.87 -5.87 -2.69
N PRO A 194 3.03 -5.25 -1.84
CA PRO A 194 1.61 -5.59 -1.81
C PRO A 194 0.97 -5.33 -3.18
N PHE A 195 -0.06 -6.09 -3.53
CA PHE A 195 -0.73 -5.89 -4.81
C PHE A 195 -1.57 -4.60 -4.81
N GLY A 196 -1.99 -4.17 -5.99
CA GLY A 196 -2.80 -2.97 -6.22
C GLY A 196 -2.03 -1.72 -6.60
N LEU A 197 -0.74 -1.62 -6.28
CA LEU A 197 0.03 -0.36 -6.34
C LEU A 197 0.44 0.12 -7.75
N TRP A 198 -0.08 -0.49 -8.81
CA TRP A 198 0.26 -0.18 -10.20
C TRP A 198 -0.55 0.96 -10.82
N THR A 199 -1.58 1.48 -10.13
CA THR A 199 -2.57 2.50 -10.58
C THR A 199 -2.35 3.00 -12.01
N ASN A 200 -3.22 2.63 -12.92
CA ASN A 200 -3.19 3.09 -14.32
C ASN A 200 -4.58 3.58 -14.76
N ASP A 201 -4.81 3.75 -16.07
CA ASP A 201 -6.09 4.22 -16.59
C ASP A 201 -7.23 3.16 -16.51
N VAL A 202 -6.91 1.92 -16.16
CA VAL A 202 -7.83 0.76 -16.13
C VAL A 202 -8.05 0.24 -14.72
N ASN A 203 -7.00 0.09 -13.91
CA ASN A 203 -7.09 -0.50 -12.57
C ASN A 203 -5.93 -0.09 -11.65
N GLY A 204 -6.03 -0.53 -10.40
CA GLY A 204 -5.04 -0.33 -9.35
C GLY A 204 -5.32 0.92 -8.52
N THR A 205 -4.73 0.96 -7.34
CA THR A 205 -4.90 2.01 -6.35
C THR A 205 -3.57 2.36 -5.69
N THR A 206 -3.56 3.31 -4.76
CA THR A 206 -2.36 3.78 -4.09
C THR A 206 -2.33 3.32 -2.64
N ALA A 207 -1.15 3.30 -2.03
CA ALA A 207 -1.04 3.01 -0.59
C ALA A 207 -1.80 4.04 0.26
N TYR A 208 -1.92 5.27 -0.25
CA TYR A 208 -2.74 6.32 0.38
C TYR A 208 -4.22 5.93 0.38
N GLU A 209 -4.78 5.61 -0.79
CA GLU A 209 -6.20 5.29 -0.93
C GLU A 209 -6.57 4.02 -0.17
N VAL A 210 -5.69 3.01 -0.13
CA VAL A 210 -5.87 1.84 0.75
C VAL A 210 -5.96 2.25 2.22
N ALA A 211 -5.00 3.04 2.71
CA ALA A 211 -5.01 3.48 4.11
C ALA A 211 -6.24 4.35 4.42
N ASP A 212 -6.67 5.20 3.49
CA ASP A 212 -7.82 6.06 3.65
C ASP A 212 -9.14 5.27 3.65
N PHE A 213 -9.31 4.36 2.69
CA PHE A 213 -10.45 3.44 2.59
C PHE A 213 -10.63 2.61 3.87
N LEU A 214 -9.55 2.01 4.35
CA LEU A 214 -9.56 1.22 5.58
C LEU A 214 -9.99 2.08 6.79
N SER A 215 -9.43 3.27 6.92
CA SER A 215 -9.77 4.20 8.02
C SER A 215 -11.23 4.63 7.98
N ARG A 216 -11.76 4.96 6.81
CA ARG A 216 -13.17 5.35 6.62
C ARG A 216 -14.12 4.22 6.95
N ASN A 217 -13.76 2.99 6.58
CA ASN A 217 -14.49 1.76 6.89
C ASN A 217 -14.20 1.20 8.29
N LYS A 218 -13.48 1.96 9.14
CA LYS A 218 -13.18 1.64 10.54
C LYS A 218 -12.31 0.41 10.74
N PHE A 219 -11.60 -0.04 9.70
CA PHE A 219 -10.49 -0.96 9.90
C PHE A 219 -9.37 -0.23 10.63
N ASN A 220 -8.74 -0.92 11.57
CA ASN A 220 -7.69 -0.35 12.41
C ASN A 220 -6.38 -1.13 12.36
N ALA A 221 -6.32 -2.23 11.60
CA ALA A 221 -5.10 -3.00 11.44
C ALA A 221 -5.00 -3.66 10.06
N VAL A 222 -3.77 -3.87 9.61
CA VAL A 222 -3.45 -4.68 8.43
C VAL A 222 -2.45 -5.76 8.83
N ARG A 223 -2.73 -7.01 8.47
CA ARG A 223 -1.75 -8.09 8.49
C ARG A 223 -1.03 -8.08 7.14
N LEU A 224 0.30 -7.94 7.17
CA LEU A 224 1.17 -7.86 6.00
C LEU A 224 2.00 -9.15 5.89
N PRO A 225 1.59 -10.09 5.04
CA PRO A 225 2.40 -11.23 4.64
C PRO A 225 3.77 -10.81 4.08
N VAL A 226 4.86 -11.38 4.58
CA VAL A 226 6.24 -11.16 4.09
C VAL A 226 6.95 -12.48 3.81
N CYS A 227 8.00 -12.41 2.99
CA CYS A 227 8.82 -13.57 2.60
C CYS A 227 10.19 -13.54 3.28
N ILE A 228 10.59 -14.67 3.88
CA ILE A 228 11.86 -14.82 4.59
C ILE A 228 13.05 -14.56 3.67
N THR A 229 13.11 -15.23 2.52
CA THR A 229 14.20 -14.99 1.55
C THR A 229 14.24 -13.55 1.02
N SER A 230 13.10 -12.92 0.79
CA SER A 230 13.06 -11.52 0.34
C SER A 230 13.61 -10.55 1.40
N ILE A 231 13.35 -10.82 2.69
CA ILE A 231 13.95 -10.07 3.80
C ILE A 231 15.47 -10.28 3.85
N LEU A 232 15.92 -11.54 3.78
CA LEU A 232 17.33 -11.91 3.88
C LEU A 232 18.17 -11.31 2.73
N ASN A 233 17.63 -11.34 1.52
CA ASN A 233 18.28 -10.83 0.32
C ASN A 233 18.00 -9.34 0.08
N ASN A 234 17.12 -8.74 0.88
CA ASN A 234 16.61 -7.37 0.70
C ASN A 234 16.09 -7.12 -0.73
N THR A 235 15.35 -8.09 -1.28
CA THR A 235 14.88 -8.11 -2.67
C THR A 235 14.02 -6.89 -2.99
N ALA A 236 14.42 -6.11 -4.00
CA ALA A 236 13.61 -4.98 -4.45
C ALA A 236 12.28 -5.43 -5.08
N PRO A 237 11.21 -4.63 -4.95
CA PRO A 237 9.98 -4.83 -5.71
C PRO A 237 10.24 -5.02 -7.20
N ARG A 238 9.38 -5.80 -7.86
CA ARG A 238 9.45 -6.02 -9.29
C ARG A 238 9.42 -4.69 -10.05
N THR A 239 10.42 -4.45 -10.89
CA THR A 239 10.53 -3.22 -11.69
C THR A 239 9.29 -2.98 -12.54
N GLY A 240 8.79 -1.74 -12.52
CA GLY A 240 7.64 -1.30 -13.32
C GLY A 240 6.28 -1.70 -12.76
N LEU A 241 6.23 -2.44 -11.65
CA LEU A 241 4.96 -2.83 -11.02
C LEU A 241 4.30 -1.68 -10.26
N VAL A 242 5.07 -0.87 -9.53
CA VAL A 242 4.52 0.24 -8.75
C VAL A 242 4.46 1.52 -9.58
N ASN A 243 3.30 2.18 -9.62
CA ASN A 243 3.20 3.51 -10.19
C ASN A 243 3.72 4.53 -9.16
N VAL A 244 5.02 4.85 -9.25
CA VAL A 244 5.70 5.80 -8.36
C VAL A 244 5.22 7.24 -8.51
N ALA A 245 4.62 7.63 -9.64
CA ALA A 245 4.04 8.95 -9.81
C ALA A 245 2.74 9.13 -9.01
N MET A 246 2.01 8.03 -8.80
CA MET A 246 0.80 7.98 -7.96
C MET A 246 1.10 7.55 -6.51
N ASN A 247 2.31 7.04 -6.25
CA ASN A 247 2.78 6.62 -4.93
C ASN A 247 4.08 7.34 -4.55
N ARG A 248 4.06 8.68 -4.59
CA ARG A 248 5.28 9.51 -4.55
C ARG A 248 6.05 9.42 -3.23
N ALA A 249 5.35 9.15 -2.14
CA ALA A 249 5.93 8.96 -0.82
C ALA A 249 6.55 7.57 -0.59
N LEU A 250 6.41 6.62 -1.52
CA LEU A 250 6.96 5.27 -1.36
C LEU A 250 8.42 5.21 -1.83
N ASP A 251 9.30 4.74 -0.95
CA ASP A 251 10.66 4.31 -1.30
C ASP A 251 10.64 2.82 -1.66
N ILE A 252 10.78 2.51 -2.94
CA ILE A 252 10.79 1.15 -3.49
C ILE A 252 12.22 0.64 -3.81
N THR A 253 13.25 1.23 -3.21
CA THR A 253 14.66 0.87 -3.49
C THR A 253 14.96 -0.60 -3.21
N ASN A 254 14.42 -1.14 -2.13
CA ASN A 254 14.61 -2.53 -1.71
C ASN A 254 13.46 -3.01 -0.81
N TYR A 255 13.50 -4.28 -0.39
CA TYR A 255 12.45 -4.88 0.43
C TYR A 255 12.17 -4.09 1.70
N MET A 256 13.22 -3.74 2.45
CA MET A 256 13.08 -3.07 3.74
C MET A 256 12.62 -1.62 3.60
N THR A 257 13.10 -0.87 2.59
CA THR A 257 12.60 0.50 2.37
C THR A 257 11.14 0.51 1.89
N THR A 258 10.76 -0.49 1.08
CA THR A 258 9.37 -0.69 0.64
C THR A 258 8.46 -0.97 1.83
N LEU A 259 8.81 -1.97 2.65
CA LEU A 259 8.04 -2.33 3.85
C LEU A 259 7.89 -1.13 4.80
N LYS A 260 8.99 -0.41 5.06
CA LYS A 260 8.96 0.82 5.88
C LYS A 260 8.03 1.89 5.32
N SER A 261 7.99 2.06 3.99
CA SER A 261 7.14 3.06 3.35
C SER A 261 5.66 2.68 3.43
N ILE A 262 5.32 1.41 3.24
CA ILE A 262 3.95 0.90 3.41
C ILE A 262 3.49 1.04 4.87
N ILE A 263 4.33 0.68 5.84
CA ILE A 263 4.02 0.85 7.27
C ILE A 263 3.71 2.32 7.60
N LYS A 264 4.48 3.27 7.04
CA LYS A 264 4.25 4.71 7.21
C LYS A 264 2.94 5.18 6.56
N ALA A 265 2.60 4.66 5.37
CA ALA A 265 1.33 4.95 4.71
C ALA A 265 0.14 4.54 5.58
N LEU A 266 0.21 3.35 6.20
CA LEU A 266 -0.80 2.87 7.14
C LEU A 266 -0.83 3.69 8.44
N ALA A 267 0.35 4.02 8.99
CA ALA A 267 0.47 4.87 10.19
C ALA A 267 -0.14 6.26 9.99
N TYR A 268 -0.09 6.81 8.77
CA TYR A 268 -0.69 8.10 8.42
C TYR A 268 -2.20 8.16 8.70
N ARG A 269 -2.87 7.00 8.68
CA ARG A 269 -4.30 6.84 9.00
C ARG A 269 -4.54 6.06 10.29
N ASN A 270 -3.54 6.00 11.17
CA ASN A 270 -3.57 5.30 12.47
C ASN A 270 -3.90 3.80 12.35
N ILE A 271 -3.47 3.15 11.28
CA ILE A 271 -3.68 1.72 11.05
C ILE A 271 -2.48 0.94 11.59
N GLY A 272 -2.75 0.02 12.52
CA GLY A 272 -1.79 -0.94 13.06
C GLY A 272 -1.29 -1.94 12.01
N VAL A 273 -0.09 -2.47 12.21
CA VAL A 273 0.52 -3.47 11.33
C VAL A 273 0.92 -4.70 12.13
N LEU A 274 0.44 -5.86 11.69
CA LEU A 274 0.97 -7.16 12.07
C LEU A 274 1.81 -7.70 10.91
N ILE A 275 3.09 -7.94 11.11
CA ILE A 275 3.93 -8.52 10.06
C ILE A 275 3.81 -10.05 10.16
N SER A 276 3.31 -10.69 9.10
CA SER A 276 3.16 -12.15 9.04
C SER A 276 4.34 -12.77 8.34
N MET A 277 5.09 -13.61 9.06
CA MET A 277 6.19 -14.40 8.51
C MET A 277 5.61 -15.50 7.63
N HIS A 278 5.24 -15.15 6.40
CA HIS A 278 4.24 -15.88 5.64
C HIS A 278 4.84 -17.02 4.84
N THR A 279 5.79 -16.68 3.95
CA THR A 279 6.45 -17.67 3.08
C THR A 279 7.93 -17.79 3.37
N LEU A 280 8.47 -19.01 3.33
CA LEU A 280 9.91 -19.24 3.40
C LEU A 280 10.59 -18.71 2.12
N THR A 281 10.02 -18.99 0.95
CA THR A 281 10.49 -18.48 -0.34
C THR A 281 9.38 -17.78 -1.10
N ALA A 282 9.71 -16.98 -2.10
CA ALA A 282 8.73 -16.29 -2.94
C ALA A 282 7.76 -17.22 -3.71
N MET A 283 8.02 -18.54 -3.71
CA MET A 283 7.21 -19.57 -4.38
C MET A 283 6.57 -20.56 -3.42
N GLU A 284 7.10 -20.69 -2.19
CA GLU A 284 6.73 -21.77 -1.27
C GLU A 284 6.52 -21.20 0.14
N SER A 285 5.31 -21.43 0.67
CA SER A 285 4.96 -21.03 2.04
C SER A 285 5.86 -21.69 3.08
N GLY A 286 6.12 -23.00 2.89
CA GLY A 286 6.79 -23.87 3.85
C GLY A 286 5.89 -24.22 5.03
N GLY A 287 5.58 -25.51 5.23
CA GLY A 287 4.66 -25.96 6.29
C GLY A 287 5.22 -25.96 7.72
N ASN A 288 6.47 -25.51 7.88
CA ASN A 288 7.16 -25.29 9.13
C ASN A 288 7.97 -23.98 9.04
N TRP A 289 8.47 -23.44 10.15
CA TRP A 289 9.24 -22.18 10.16
C TRP A 289 10.67 -22.30 9.60
N TYR A 290 11.07 -23.49 9.16
CA TYR A 290 12.32 -23.77 8.45
C TYR A 290 12.11 -24.97 7.54
N ASP A 291 12.89 -25.05 6.46
CA ASP A 291 12.92 -26.19 5.55
C ASP A 291 14.28 -26.24 4.82
N GLU A 292 15.10 -27.22 5.19
CA GLU A 292 16.42 -27.44 4.58
C GLU A 292 16.33 -27.73 3.08
N LYS A 293 15.22 -28.31 2.58
CA LYS A 293 15.03 -28.57 1.14
C LYS A 293 14.80 -27.29 0.35
N LEU A 294 14.22 -26.28 0.99
CA LEU A 294 14.06 -24.94 0.44
C LEU A 294 15.30 -24.05 0.69
N GLY A 295 16.30 -24.58 1.39
CA GLY A 295 17.53 -23.85 1.75
C GLY A 295 17.33 -22.82 2.86
N ILE A 296 16.32 -23.00 3.73
CA ILE A 296 16.03 -22.10 4.84
C ILE A 296 16.21 -22.82 6.16
N SER A 297 17.32 -22.50 6.84
CA SER A 297 17.61 -23.01 8.18
C SER A 297 16.83 -22.25 9.26
N LYS A 298 16.82 -22.77 10.49
CA LYS A 298 16.31 -22.03 11.66
C LYS A 298 17.05 -20.70 11.86
N ASP A 299 18.36 -20.68 11.64
CA ASP A 299 19.19 -19.49 11.80
C ASP A 299 18.85 -18.42 10.76
N ASP A 300 18.55 -18.81 9.52
CA ASP A 300 18.08 -17.90 8.47
C ASP A 300 16.74 -17.27 8.85
N PHE A 301 15.80 -18.07 9.37
CA PHE A 301 14.53 -17.55 9.85
C PHE A 301 14.73 -16.53 10.99
N LEU A 302 15.52 -16.88 12.01
CA LEU A 302 15.82 -15.99 13.14
C LEU A 302 16.61 -14.73 12.71
N LYS A 303 17.44 -14.83 11.68
CA LYS A 303 18.13 -13.69 11.08
C LYS A 303 17.15 -12.73 10.43
N SER A 304 16.13 -13.23 9.73
CA SER A 304 15.09 -12.39 9.15
C SER A 304 14.28 -11.63 10.23
N VAL A 305 13.95 -12.29 11.35
CA VAL A 305 13.33 -11.66 12.54
C VAL A 305 14.23 -10.55 13.11
N GLY A 306 15.53 -10.81 13.19
CA GLY A 306 16.53 -9.82 13.61
C GLY A 306 16.61 -8.60 12.68
N ILE A 307 16.48 -8.81 11.36
CA ILE A 307 16.45 -7.72 10.37
C ILE A 307 15.20 -6.86 10.57
N LEU A 308 14.02 -7.47 10.75
CA LEU A 308 12.77 -6.75 10.96
C LEU A 308 12.82 -5.90 12.24
N THR A 309 13.14 -6.50 13.37
CA THR A 309 13.19 -5.81 14.68
C THR A 309 14.21 -4.67 14.68
N LYS A 310 15.42 -4.89 14.15
CA LYS A 310 16.46 -3.84 14.03
C LYS A 310 15.97 -2.62 13.22
N ASN A 311 15.12 -2.85 12.23
CA ASN A 311 14.69 -1.82 11.29
C ASN A 311 13.37 -1.13 11.68
N LEU A 312 12.53 -1.80 12.46
CA LEU A 312 11.15 -1.40 12.71
C LEU A 312 10.83 -1.18 14.20
N CYS A 313 11.71 -1.55 15.13
CA CYS A 313 11.52 -1.23 16.54
C CYS A 313 11.93 0.22 16.85
N SER A 314 11.09 1.18 16.51
CA SER A 314 11.33 2.60 16.80
C SER A 314 10.04 3.40 16.78
N ALA A 315 10.02 4.56 17.43
CA ALA A 315 8.85 5.44 17.46
C ALA A 315 8.33 5.86 16.06
N THR A 316 9.17 5.79 15.02
CA THR A 316 8.76 6.03 13.63
C THR A 316 7.77 4.97 13.11
N TYR A 317 7.87 3.73 13.59
CA TYR A 317 7.06 2.59 13.19
C TYR A 317 6.23 2.07 14.39
N TRP A 318 5.71 3.01 15.18
CA TRP A 318 4.93 2.77 16.40
C TRP A 318 3.71 1.85 16.16
N ASN A 319 3.17 1.87 14.94
CA ASN A 319 2.00 1.11 14.55
C ASN A 319 2.32 -0.36 14.27
N VAL A 320 3.59 -0.79 14.27
CA VAL A 320 3.93 -2.23 14.21
C VAL A 320 3.67 -2.86 15.58
N MET A 321 2.65 -3.73 15.62
CA MET A 321 2.17 -4.41 16.82
C MET A 321 3.03 -5.61 17.20
N GLY A 322 3.64 -6.25 16.20
CA GLY A 322 4.54 -7.38 16.40
C GLY A 322 4.62 -8.29 15.19
N LEU A 323 4.98 -9.54 15.45
CA LEU A 323 5.09 -10.58 14.45
C LEU A 323 4.04 -11.65 14.66
N ASP A 324 3.46 -12.08 13.56
CA ASP A 324 2.87 -13.39 13.41
C ASP A 324 3.99 -14.36 13.00
N LEU A 325 4.29 -15.27 13.93
CA LEU A 325 5.59 -15.94 14.02
C LEU A 325 5.85 -16.89 12.85
N LYS A 326 4.80 -17.49 12.27
CA LYS A 326 4.85 -18.28 11.04
C LYS A 326 3.42 -18.55 10.57
N ASN A 327 3.15 -18.23 9.32
CA ASN A 327 1.89 -18.54 8.68
C ASN A 327 1.67 -20.04 8.48
N GLU A 328 0.50 -20.52 8.87
CA GLU A 328 -0.07 -21.83 8.56
C GLU A 328 0.90 -23.03 8.71
N PRO A 329 1.49 -23.24 9.90
CA PRO A 329 2.20 -24.49 10.17
C PRO A 329 1.25 -25.69 9.93
N HIS A 330 1.68 -26.64 9.10
CA HIS A 330 0.86 -27.81 8.74
C HIS A 330 1.66 -29.08 8.53
N THR A 331 3.00 -29.02 8.58
CA THR A 331 3.88 -30.19 8.50
C THR A 331 4.65 -30.46 9.80
N THR A 332 4.39 -29.66 10.84
CA THR A 332 5.02 -29.77 12.16
C THR A 332 4.00 -30.20 13.22
N THR A 333 4.47 -30.78 14.32
CA THR A 333 3.61 -31.08 15.47
C THR A 333 3.37 -29.82 16.31
N TRP A 334 2.25 -29.77 17.05
CA TRP A 334 2.02 -28.68 18.01
C TRP A 334 3.17 -28.54 19.02
N SER A 335 3.70 -29.67 19.51
CA SER A 335 4.78 -29.66 20.49
C SER A 335 6.02 -28.95 19.94
N ASP A 336 6.44 -29.29 18.73
CA ASP A 336 7.64 -28.71 18.12
C ASP A 336 7.41 -27.24 17.73
N PHE A 337 6.21 -26.91 17.27
CA PHE A 337 5.87 -25.53 16.93
C PHE A 337 5.73 -24.62 18.15
N ALA A 338 5.22 -25.12 19.28
CA ALA A 338 5.18 -24.36 20.53
C ALA A 338 6.59 -24.00 21.04
N ASP A 339 7.54 -24.93 20.95
CA ASP A 339 8.95 -24.66 21.30
C ASP A 339 9.59 -23.70 20.29
N GLY A 340 9.33 -23.90 19.00
CA GLY A 340 9.77 -22.98 17.93
C GLY A 340 9.24 -21.56 18.14
N SER A 341 7.97 -21.42 18.51
CA SER A 341 7.33 -20.14 18.79
C SER A 341 8.02 -19.40 19.94
N ALA A 342 8.37 -20.10 21.03
CA ALA A 342 9.12 -19.51 22.13
C ALA A 342 10.52 -19.02 21.68
N ILE A 343 11.20 -19.76 20.81
CA ILE A 343 12.52 -19.39 20.26
C ILE A 343 12.41 -18.16 19.34
N ILE A 344 11.46 -18.14 18.41
CA ILE A 344 11.23 -17.02 17.49
C ILE A 344 10.84 -15.76 18.29
N ALA A 345 9.92 -15.89 19.24
CA ALA A 345 9.49 -14.79 20.10
C ALA A 345 10.64 -14.24 20.95
N ALA A 346 11.51 -15.10 21.50
CA ALA A 346 12.70 -14.65 22.22
C ALA A 346 13.61 -13.79 21.31
N LYS A 347 13.89 -14.25 20.10
CA LYS A 347 14.67 -13.49 19.11
C LYS A 347 14.01 -12.15 18.75
N MET A 348 12.69 -12.15 18.62
CA MET A 348 11.91 -10.93 18.37
C MET A 348 12.02 -9.96 19.56
N HIS A 349 11.85 -10.45 20.78
CA HIS A 349 11.85 -9.64 22.00
C HIS A 349 13.23 -9.11 22.40
N ASP A 350 14.31 -9.78 21.99
CA ASP A 350 15.67 -9.26 22.08
C ASP A 350 15.85 -7.99 21.23
N GLY A 351 15.23 -7.96 20.05
CA GLY A 351 15.27 -6.81 19.15
C GLY A 351 14.18 -5.76 19.42
N CYS A 352 13.00 -6.19 19.86
CA CYS A 352 11.88 -5.31 20.19
C CYS A 352 11.02 -5.87 21.34
N PRO A 353 11.22 -5.41 22.58
CA PRO A 353 10.50 -5.94 23.74
C PRO A 353 9.01 -5.56 23.76
N ASN A 354 8.63 -4.54 22.99
CA ASN A 354 7.28 -3.97 22.98
C ASN A 354 6.29 -4.73 22.08
N TRP A 355 6.78 -5.62 21.21
CA TRP A 355 5.97 -6.35 20.24
C TRP A 355 5.25 -7.57 20.84
N LEU A 356 4.06 -7.85 20.31
CA LEU A 356 3.30 -9.08 20.54
C LEU A 356 3.81 -10.21 19.63
N ALA A 357 3.76 -11.43 20.12
CA ALA A 357 3.99 -12.66 19.37
C ALA A 357 2.63 -13.31 19.09
N PHE A 358 2.21 -13.30 17.83
CA PHE A 358 1.01 -13.98 17.34
C PHE A 358 1.39 -15.39 16.93
N VAL A 359 0.77 -16.40 17.57
CA VAL A 359 1.07 -17.82 17.37
C VAL A 359 -0.15 -18.51 16.80
N GLU A 360 -0.06 -18.92 15.54
CA GLU A 360 -1.08 -19.73 14.87
C GLU A 360 -1.10 -21.18 15.40
N GLY A 361 -2.02 -21.99 14.88
CA GLY A 361 -2.13 -23.41 15.16
C GLY A 361 -1.31 -24.31 14.23
N VAL A 362 -1.55 -25.62 14.33
CA VAL A 362 -1.03 -26.64 13.41
C VAL A 362 -2.17 -27.32 12.66
N ASN A 363 -1.85 -28.24 11.74
CA ASN A 363 -2.84 -29.09 11.07
C ASN A 363 -2.82 -30.52 11.61
N SER A 364 -3.96 -31.00 12.08
CA SER A 364 -4.15 -32.40 12.48
C SER A 364 -5.55 -32.92 12.16
N VAL A 365 -5.70 -34.25 12.20
CA VAL A 365 -7.02 -34.90 12.07
C VAL A 365 -7.66 -35.00 13.45
N HIS A 366 -8.91 -34.57 13.54
CA HIS A 366 -9.71 -34.61 14.75
C HIS A 366 -11.05 -35.30 14.53
N LYS A 367 -11.64 -35.75 15.65
CA LYS A 367 -13.01 -36.24 15.71
C LYS A 367 -13.78 -35.44 16.74
N ILE A 368 -14.96 -34.96 16.35
CA ILE A 368 -15.87 -34.21 17.21
C ILE A 368 -17.27 -34.78 17.12
N ASN A 369 -18.00 -34.79 18.23
CA ASN A 369 -19.42 -35.15 18.26
C ASN A 369 -20.27 -33.88 18.28
N ILE A 370 -21.07 -33.67 17.24
CA ILE A 370 -21.98 -32.51 17.12
C ILE A 370 -23.39 -33.07 16.92
N GLY A 371 -24.28 -32.82 17.88
CA GLY A 371 -25.68 -33.26 17.79
C GLY A 371 -25.87 -34.78 17.69
N GLY A 372 -24.98 -35.58 18.31
CA GLY A 372 -25.04 -37.04 18.28
C GLY A 372 -24.39 -37.67 17.05
N LYS A 373 -23.85 -36.86 16.13
CA LYS A 373 -23.10 -37.31 14.95
C LYS A 373 -21.61 -37.06 15.13
N VAL A 374 -20.79 -38.07 14.84
CA VAL A 374 -19.33 -37.96 14.86
C VAL A 374 -18.83 -37.49 13.51
N PHE A 375 -18.12 -36.37 13.49
CA PHE A 375 -17.42 -35.84 12.33
C PHE A 375 -15.93 -36.11 12.46
N SER A 376 -15.30 -36.56 11.38
CA SER A 376 -13.85 -36.53 11.23
C SER A 376 -13.50 -35.34 10.35
N TYR A 377 -12.60 -34.48 10.81
CA TYR A 377 -12.20 -33.29 10.06
C TYR A 377 -10.70 -33.02 10.21
N TYR A 378 -10.15 -32.25 9.29
CA TYR A 378 -8.81 -31.68 9.41
C TYR A 378 -8.93 -30.26 9.93
N ASP A 379 -8.08 -29.87 10.87
CA ASP A 379 -7.92 -28.46 11.22
C ASP A 379 -7.65 -27.65 9.96
N TRP A 380 -8.04 -26.38 9.94
CA TRP A 380 -7.46 -25.46 8.96
C TRP A 380 -5.95 -25.40 9.19
N TRP A 381 -5.16 -25.19 8.14
CA TRP A 381 -3.73 -24.91 8.36
C TRP A 381 -3.63 -23.65 9.21
N GLY A 382 -2.77 -23.65 10.24
CA GLY A 382 -2.75 -22.56 11.22
C GLY A 382 -3.96 -22.51 12.17
N GLY A 383 -4.92 -23.44 12.09
CA GLY A 383 -6.15 -23.42 12.90
C GLY A 383 -6.09 -24.25 14.18
N GLY A 384 -5.36 -25.36 14.20
CA GLY A 384 -5.40 -26.33 15.29
C GLY A 384 -4.61 -25.89 16.52
N LEU A 385 -5.31 -25.43 17.57
CA LEU A 385 -4.73 -25.02 18.85
C LEU A 385 -5.09 -25.97 20.01
N GLN A 386 -5.64 -27.15 19.74
CA GLN A 386 -6.03 -28.15 20.75
C GLN A 386 -4.87 -28.52 21.69
N GLY A 387 -3.64 -28.54 21.16
CA GLY A 387 -2.44 -28.86 21.92
C GLY A 387 -2.08 -27.83 23.01
N VAL A 388 -2.63 -26.61 22.97
CA VAL A 388 -2.43 -25.60 24.02
C VAL A 388 -2.90 -26.11 25.39
N LYS A 389 -3.93 -26.98 25.44
CA LYS A 389 -4.43 -27.59 26.70
C LYS A 389 -3.34 -28.32 27.48
N THR A 390 -2.39 -28.94 26.78
CA THR A 390 -1.33 -29.76 27.40
C THR A 390 0.03 -29.10 27.36
N LYS A 391 0.31 -28.31 26.32
CA LYS A 391 1.57 -27.57 26.15
C LYS A 391 1.26 -26.15 25.66
N PRO A 392 0.91 -25.22 26.56
CA PRO A 392 0.77 -23.81 26.19
C PRO A 392 2.13 -23.24 25.79
N VAL A 393 2.11 -22.26 24.88
CA VAL A 393 3.32 -21.52 24.53
C VAL A 393 3.73 -20.66 25.72
N ASN A 394 4.96 -20.84 26.20
CA ASN A 394 5.49 -20.07 27.31
C ASN A 394 6.55 -19.09 26.79
N LEU A 395 6.22 -17.81 26.82
CA LEU A 395 7.13 -16.73 26.46
C LEU A 395 7.85 -16.20 27.71
N ALA A 396 9.13 -15.85 27.58
CA ALA A 396 9.90 -15.26 28.68
C ALA A 396 9.35 -13.90 29.12
N LYS A 397 8.75 -13.13 28.20
CA LYS A 397 8.07 -11.87 28.51
C LYS A 397 6.59 -12.09 28.75
N ALA A 398 6.13 -11.65 29.92
CA ALA A 398 4.72 -11.68 30.29
C ALA A 398 3.87 -10.80 29.35
N ASN A 399 2.61 -11.18 29.17
CA ASN A 399 1.60 -10.44 28.41
C ASN A 399 1.95 -10.23 26.93
N LYS A 400 2.83 -11.05 26.33
CA LYS A 400 3.25 -10.92 24.93
C LYS A 400 2.67 -11.96 23.98
N LEU A 401 1.93 -12.92 24.49
CA LEU A 401 1.37 -14.02 23.69
C LEU A 401 -0.04 -13.67 23.19
N VAL A 402 -0.27 -13.85 21.90
CA VAL A 402 -1.59 -13.85 21.27
C VAL A 402 -1.70 -15.15 20.49
N TYR A 403 -2.82 -15.86 20.61
CA TYR A 403 -3.11 -16.98 19.72
C TYR A 403 -3.84 -16.49 18.48
N ALA A 404 -3.39 -16.93 17.31
CA ALA A 404 -3.80 -16.38 16.03
C ALA A 404 -4.34 -17.45 15.05
N PRO A 405 -5.37 -18.23 15.43
CA PRO A 405 -5.81 -19.33 14.59
C PRO A 405 -6.45 -18.86 13.29
N HIS A 406 -6.38 -19.70 12.26
CA HIS A 406 -7.12 -19.52 11.01
C HIS A 406 -8.40 -20.36 11.01
N TYR A 407 -9.44 -19.82 10.37
CA TYR A 407 -10.68 -20.56 10.16
C TYR A 407 -11.35 -20.14 8.86
N TYR A 408 -11.63 -21.10 7.99
CA TYR A 408 -12.19 -20.86 6.66
C TYR A 408 -13.54 -21.55 6.48
N ASP A 409 -14.10 -21.41 5.27
CA ASP A 409 -15.37 -21.98 4.88
C ASP A 409 -15.24 -22.89 3.64
N SER A 410 -16.38 -23.28 3.09
CA SER A 410 -16.44 -24.23 1.97
C SER A 410 -15.78 -23.71 0.70
N ALA A 411 -15.54 -22.40 0.55
CA ALA A 411 -14.87 -21.84 -0.62
C ALA A 411 -13.40 -22.26 -0.69
N VAL A 412 -12.74 -22.41 0.46
CA VAL A 412 -11.37 -22.92 0.55
C VAL A 412 -11.35 -24.44 0.45
N SER A 413 -12.18 -25.11 1.25
CA SER A 413 -12.33 -26.56 1.23
C SER A 413 -13.68 -26.97 1.78
N PRO A 414 -14.50 -27.76 1.06
CA PRO A 414 -15.82 -28.20 1.52
C PRO A 414 -15.70 -29.28 2.61
N GLN A 415 -15.35 -28.87 3.82
CA GLN A 415 -15.25 -29.74 5.00
C GLN A 415 -16.62 -30.39 5.31
N ALA A 416 -16.61 -31.66 5.73
CA ALA A 416 -17.81 -32.47 5.91
C ALA A 416 -18.82 -31.91 6.93
N TYR A 417 -18.39 -31.03 7.83
CA TYR A 417 -19.29 -30.38 8.78
C TYR A 417 -20.05 -29.17 8.17
N LEU A 418 -19.65 -28.65 7.02
CA LEU A 418 -20.30 -27.49 6.37
C LEU A 418 -21.50 -27.86 5.49
N LEU A 419 -21.62 -29.14 5.12
CA LEU A 419 -22.70 -29.69 4.29
C LEU A 419 -23.34 -30.90 4.98
N ASP A 420 -24.46 -31.39 4.47
CA ASP A 420 -24.99 -32.71 4.87
C ASP A 420 -24.23 -33.86 4.21
N ASP A 421 -24.62 -35.11 4.50
CA ASP A 421 -23.93 -36.31 3.99
C ASP A 421 -24.07 -36.49 2.47
N ASP A 422 -25.09 -35.88 1.88
CA ASP A 422 -25.36 -35.90 0.44
C ASP A 422 -24.74 -34.68 -0.27
N GLY A 423 -24.06 -33.79 0.47
CA GLY A 423 -23.44 -32.57 -0.03
C GLY A 423 -24.40 -31.38 -0.19
N ASN A 424 -25.61 -31.44 0.38
CA ASN A 424 -26.56 -30.33 0.33
C ASN A 424 -26.30 -29.31 1.45
N GLU A 425 -26.84 -28.10 1.22
CA GLU A 425 -26.74 -27.00 2.16
C GLU A 425 -27.62 -27.18 3.40
N LEU A 426 -27.02 -26.90 4.55
CA LEU A 426 -27.66 -26.94 5.86
C LEU A 426 -28.60 -25.75 6.09
N ASP A 427 -29.56 -25.90 7.01
CA ASP A 427 -30.29 -24.77 7.59
C ASP A 427 -29.38 -23.93 8.52
N ASP A 428 -29.81 -22.71 8.83
CA ASP A 428 -29.03 -21.74 9.62
C ASP A 428 -28.68 -22.25 11.02
N ALA A 429 -29.63 -22.88 11.72
CA ALA A 429 -29.42 -23.34 13.08
C ALA A 429 -28.39 -24.48 13.13
N THR A 430 -28.49 -25.42 12.19
CA THR A 430 -27.53 -26.52 12.06
C THR A 430 -26.15 -26.02 11.65
N LEU A 431 -26.05 -25.12 10.67
CA LEU A 431 -24.76 -24.57 10.23
C LEU A 431 -24.08 -23.76 11.33
N LEU A 432 -24.81 -22.87 12.00
CA LEU A 432 -24.30 -22.09 13.13
C LEU A 432 -23.77 -23.00 14.25
N ALA A 433 -24.55 -24.00 14.66
CA ALA A 433 -24.14 -24.92 15.72
C ALA A 433 -22.87 -25.71 15.35
N ARG A 434 -22.72 -26.08 14.07
CA ARG A 434 -21.52 -26.77 13.59
C ARG A 434 -20.30 -25.84 13.54
N VAL A 435 -20.45 -24.62 13.02
CA VAL A 435 -19.38 -23.60 13.01
C VAL A 435 -18.90 -23.32 14.43
N GLN A 436 -19.82 -23.10 15.37
CA GLN A 436 -19.50 -22.90 16.79
C GLN A 436 -18.75 -24.09 17.38
N ALA A 437 -19.24 -25.32 17.17
CA ALA A 437 -18.62 -26.51 17.74
C ALA A 437 -17.20 -26.74 17.19
N THR A 438 -16.99 -26.55 15.88
CA THR A 438 -15.67 -26.77 15.26
C THR A 438 -14.69 -25.65 15.58
N SER A 439 -15.10 -24.38 15.58
CA SER A 439 -14.21 -23.28 16.01
C SER A 439 -13.85 -23.40 17.49
N TYR A 440 -14.81 -23.82 18.33
CA TYR A 440 -14.58 -24.05 19.76
C TYR A 440 -13.57 -25.19 20.00
N ASP A 441 -13.75 -26.32 19.30
CA ASP A 441 -12.84 -27.46 19.42
C ASP A 441 -11.42 -27.09 18.98
N MET A 442 -11.28 -26.40 17.83
CA MET A 442 -9.96 -25.97 17.33
C MET A 442 -9.27 -24.98 18.28
N PHE A 443 -9.98 -23.94 18.75
CA PHE A 443 -9.35 -22.83 19.49
C PHE A 443 -10.26 -22.05 20.45
N GLY A 444 -11.58 -22.02 20.28
CA GLY A 444 -12.47 -21.13 21.03
C GLY A 444 -12.45 -21.33 22.55
N TYR A 445 -12.15 -22.54 23.02
CA TYR A 445 -11.96 -22.84 24.45
C TYR A 445 -10.86 -21.99 25.14
N ILE A 446 -9.94 -21.38 24.39
CA ILE A 446 -8.92 -20.47 24.93
C ILE A 446 -9.56 -19.18 25.45
N ASN A 447 -10.61 -18.68 24.79
CA ASN A 447 -11.33 -17.48 25.22
C ASN A 447 -12.09 -17.69 26.53
N GLU A 448 -12.60 -18.89 26.79
CA GLU A 448 -13.26 -19.22 28.07
C GLU A 448 -12.30 -19.08 29.26
N ASN A 449 -11.07 -19.54 29.10
CA ASN A 449 -10.05 -19.50 30.14
C ASN A 449 -9.32 -18.15 30.21
N LYS A 450 -9.50 -17.29 29.20
CA LYS A 450 -8.86 -15.96 29.08
C LYS A 450 -7.34 -15.99 29.28
N SER A 451 -6.70 -17.10 28.92
CA SER A 451 -5.27 -17.35 29.17
C SER A 451 -4.36 -16.48 28.30
N ALA A 452 -4.81 -16.13 27.10
CA ALA A 452 -4.24 -15.14 26.19
C ALA A 452 -5.36 -14.58 25.29
N ALA A 453 -5.13 -13.42 24.67
CA ALA A 453 -6.02 -12.94 23.61
C ALA A 453 -6.01 -13.91 22.42
N VAL A 454 -7.19 -14.09 21.81
CA VAL A 454 -7.35 -14.81 20.55
C VAL A 454 -7.78 -13.81 19.48
N VAL A 455 -7.03 -13.74 18.38
CA VAL A 455 -7.31 -12.88 17.22
C VAL A 455 -7.26 -13.75 15.99
N LEU A 456 -8.33 -13.87 15.20
CA LEU A 456 -8.26 -14.72 14.00
C LEU A 456 -7.23 -14.14 13.01
N GLY A 457 -6.23 -14.94 12.62
CA GLY A 457 -5.15 -14.53 11.71
C GLY A 457 -5.65 -14.40 10.27
N GLU A 458 -6.51 -15.33 9.87
CA GLU A 458 -7.22 -15.34 8.60
C GLU A 458 -8.58 -16.00 8.76
N PHE A 459 -9.59 -15.38 8.15
CA PHE A 459 -10.92 -15.94 7.95
C PHE A 459 -11.62 -15.20 6.81
N ALA A 460 -12.36 -15.94 5.97
CA ALA A 460 -13.27 -15.44 4.93
C ALA A 460 -13.65 -16.57 3.96
N GLY A 461 -14.42 -16.21 2.94
CA GLY A 461 -14.60 -16.94 1.70
C GLY A 461 -15.13 -16.00 0.63
N LEU A 462 -15.98 -16.54 -0.23
CA LEU A 462 -16.80 -15.74 -1.15
C LEU A 462 -18.01 -15.17 -0.41
N TYR A 463 -18.26 -13.87 -0.53
CA TYR A 463 -19.33 -13.19 0.17
C TYR A 463 -20.47 -12.77 -0.77
N THR A 464 -20.15 -11.92 -1.75
CA THR A 464 -21.08 -11.47 -2.79
C THR A 464 -21.12 -12.44 -3.97
N ALA A 465 -20.03 -13.17 -4.21
CA ALA A 465 -19.93 -14.12 -5.32
C ALA A 465 -20.42 -15.53 -4.97
N ASP A 466 -20.89 -15.78 -3.75
CA ASP A 466 -21.42 -17.07 -3.33
C ASP A 466 -22.59 -17.51 -4.23
N LYS A 467 -22.44 -18.68 -4.86
CA LYS A 467 -23.39 -19.29 -5.80
C LYS A 467 -24.16 -20.46 -5.20
N PHE A 468 -23.92 -20.79 -3.93
CA PHE A 468 -24.77 -21.73 -3.23
C PHE A 468 -26.20 -21.16 -3.11
N PRO A 469 -27.26 -21.95 -3.39
CA PRO A 469 -28.65 -21.50 -3.28
C PRO A 469 -29.06 -20.86 -1.93
N LYS A 470 -28.50 -21.32 -0.80
CA LYS A 470 -28.71 -20.74 0.53
C LYS A 470 -27.52 -19.90 1.01
N PHE A 471 -26.54 -19.62 0.16
CA PHE A 471 -25.34 -18.86 0.51
C PHE A 471 -24.51 -19.46 1.66
N THR A 472 -24.22 -20.76 1.61
CA THR A 472 -23.48 -21.47 2.67
C THR A 472 -22.09 -20.87 2.97
N ILE A 473 -21.37 -20.36 1.96
CA ILE A 473 -20.05 -19.74 2.16
C ILE A 473 -20.21 -18.46 2.99
N ARG A 474 -21.06 -17.54 2.50
CA ARG A 474 -21.37 -16.29 3.19
C ARG A 474 -21.88 -16.51 4.60
N ARG A 475 -22.85 -17.41 4.78
CA ARG A 475 -23.43 -17.73 6.09
C ARG A 475 -22.40 -18.30 7.05
N THR A 476 -21.46 -19.12 6.58
CA THR A 476 -20.36 -19.64 7.43
C THR A 476 -19.50 -18.49 7.95
N THR A 477 -19.14 -17.54 7.10
CA THR A 477 -18.41 -16.33 7.50
C THR A 477 -19.23 -15.49 8.51
N ASP A 478 -20.51 -15.25 8.24
CA ASP A 478 -21.40 -14.49 9.15
C ASP A 478 -21.53 -15.18 10.53
N PHE A 479 -21.68 -16.50 10.58
CA PHE A 479 -21.77 -17.28 11.82
C PHE A 479 -20.44 -17.35 12.59
N LEU A 480 -19.31 -17.38 11.88
CA LEU A 480 -18.00 -17.25 12.53
C LEU A 480 -17.86 -15.88 13.20
N ILE A 481 -18.21 -14.79 12.50
CA ILE A 481 -18.20 -13.43 13.07
C ILE A 481 -19.15 -13.34 14.28
N GLN A 482 -20.34 -13.91 14.19
CA GLN A 482 -21.27 -14.00 15.32
C GLN A 482 -20.65 -14.72 16.51
N THR A 483 -19.94 -15.82 16.27
CA THR A 483 -19.22 -16.60 17.29
C THR A 483 -18.11 -15.77 17.92
N MET A 484 -17.30 -15.07 17.11
CA MET A 484 -16.24 -14.18 17.58
C MET A 484 -16.77 -13.11 18.54
N LEU A 485 -17.90 -12.49 18.21
CA LEU A 485 -18.55 -11.48 19.06
C LEU A 485 -19.10 -12.09 20.35
N THR A 486 -19.73 -13.26 20.26
CA THR A 486 -20.36 -13.94 21.42
C THR A 486 -19.32 -14.43 22.41
N GLU A 487 -18.20 -14.97 21.92
CA GLU A 487 -17.13 -15.55 22.71
C GLU A 487 -16.02 -14.53 23.06
N SER A 488 -16.23 -13.25 22.77
CA SER A 488 -15.33 -12.14 23.14
C SER A 488 -13.90 -12.27 22.61
N TYR A 489 -13.74 -12.67 21.35
CA TYR A 489 -12.44 -12.65 20.68
C TYR A 489 -11.89 -11.22 20.62
N ALA A 490 -10.57 -11.07 20.65
CA ALA A 490 -9.91 -9.76 20.60
C ALA A 490 -9.92 -9.13 19.19
N GLY A 491 -10.51 -9.82 18.20
CA GLY A 491 -10.70 -9.34 16.83
C GLY A 491 -10.26 -10.36 15.79
N GLY A 492 -9.99 -9.89 14.58
CA GLY A 492 -9.45 -10.72 13.51
C GLY A 492 -9.04 -9.94 12.26
N PHE A 493 -8.31 -10.62 11.38
CA PHE A 493 -7.94 -10.12 10.06
C PHE A 493 -8.67 -10.92 8.98
N MET A 494 -9.57 -10.23 8.27
CA MET A 494 -10.30 -10.84 7.16
C MET A 494 -9.33 -11.14 6.00
N TRP A 495 -9.46 -12.30 5.36
CA TRP A 495 -8.70 -12.67 4.17
C TRP A 495 -9.55 -12.45 2.89
N SER A 496 -9.34 -11.43 2.09
CA SER A 496 -8.29 -10.43 2.16
C SER A 496 -8.77 -9.11 1.56
N LEU A 497 -7.98 -8.05 1.70
CA LEU A 497 -8.18 -6.81 0.96
C LEU A 497 -8.16 -7.07 -0.55
N ASN A 498 -7.22 -7.91 -0.97
CA ASN A 498 -6.90 -8.19 -2.35
C ASN A 498 -8.03 -8.95 -3.07
N PRO A 499 -8.48 -8.49 -4.25
CA PRO A 499 -9.43 -9.23 -5.07
C PRO A 499 -8.85 -10.50 -5.70
N GLU A 500 -7.51 -10.62 -5.78
CA GLU A 500 -6.84 -11.77 -6.41
C GLU A 500 -6.88 -13.05 -5.56
N SER A 501 -7.37 -12.98 -4.31
CA SER A 501 -7.52 -14.17 -3.47
C SER A 501 -8.32 -15.24 -4.19
N ALA A 502 -7.76 -16.47 -4.27
CA ALA A 502 -8.32 -17.55 -5.06
C ALA A 502 -8.94 -18.63 -4.17
N TYR A 503 -10.22 -18.90 -4.38
CA TYR A 503 -11.01 -19.95 -3.74
C TYR A 503 -11.26 -21.10 -4.70
N GLN A 504 -11.38 -22.32 -4.17
CA GLN A 504 -11.36 -23.55 -4.97
C GLN A 504 -12.74 -24.20 -5.16
N TYR A 505 -13.81 -23.62 -4.60
CA TYR A 505 -15.13 -24.27 -4.60
C TYR A 505 -16.30 -23.27 -4.49
N ASN A 506 -17.28 -23.33 -5.41
CA ASN A 506 -18.51 -22.50 -5.36
C ASN A 506 -19.64 -22.87 -6.36
N PRO A 507 -20.64 -23.68 -6.00
CA PRO A 507 -20.59 -24.88 -5.15
C PRO A 507 -19.96 -26.08 -5.89
N ASN A 508 -19.17 -25.81 -6.94
CA ASN A 508 -18.44 -26.83 -7.68
C ASN A 508 -16.94 -26.51 -7.61
N PRO A 509 -16.06 -27.51 -7.78
CA PRO A 509 -14.64 -27.26 -7.92
C PRO A 509 -14.36 -26.28 -9.06
N GLY A 510 -13.51 -25.29 -8.82
CA GLY A 510 -13.18 -24.25 -9.78
C GLY A 510 -12.18 -23.26 -9.19
N THR A 511 -11.89 -22.17 -9.88
CA THR A 511 -11.11 -21.05 -9.31
C THR A 511 -11.98 -19.81 -9.34
N TYR A 512 -12.24 -19.28 -8.15
CA TYR A 512 -13.10 -18.12 -7.93
C TYR A 512 -12.29 -17.05 -7.20
N HIS A 513 -12.56 -15.79 -7.49
CA HIS A 513 -11.82 -14.68 -6.91
C HIS A 513 -12.78 -13.72 -6.22
N GLU A 514 -12.45 -13.37 -4.97
CA GLU A 514 -13.13 -12.30 -4.24
C GLU A 514 -12.21 -11.78 -3.13
N GLY A 515 -12.24 -10.47 -2.93
CA GLY A 515 -11.61 -9.79 -1.81
C GLY A 515 -12.53 -8.72 -1.28
N LEU A 516 -12.02 -7.90 -0.36
CA LEU A 516 -12.74 -6.71 0.10
C LEU A 516 -12.91 -5.67 -1.03
N LEU A 517 -11.92 -5.60 -1.94
CA LEU A 517 -11.98 -4.72 -3.11
C LEU A 517 -12.44 -5.49 -4.35
N GLU A 518 -12.87 -4.75 -5.37
CA GLU A 518 -13.18 -5.32 -6.68
C GLU A 518 -11.89 -5.61 -7.48
N LEU A 519 -11.99 -6.39 -8.56
CA LEU A 519 -10.84 -6.86 -9.36
C LEU A 519 -10.02 -5.72 -9.99
N ASP A 520 -10.60 -4.53 -10.14
CA ASP A 520 -9.92 -3.34 -10.60
C ASP A 520 -9.25 -2.53 -9.48
N TRP A 521 -9.35 -2.99 -8.22
CA TRP A 521 -8.88 -2.31 -7.00
C TRP A 521 -9.60 -1.00 -6.67
N LEU A 522 -10.77 -0.75 -7.26
CA LEU A 522 -11.54 0.47 -7.09
C LEU A 522 -12.93 0.25 -6.48
#